data_AF-A0A8H4AIA9-F1
#
_entry.id   AF-A0A8H4AIA9-F1
#
_cell.length_a   1.000
_cell.length_b   1.000
_cell.length_c   1.000
_cell.angle_alpha   90.00
_cell.angle_beta   90.00
_cell.angle_gamma   90.00
#
_symmetry.space_group_name_H-M   'P 1'
#
loop_
_entity.id
_entity.type
_entity.pdbx_description
1 polymer ?
#
loop_
_entity_poly.entity_id
_entity_poly.type
_entity_poly.pdbx_seq_one_letter_code
_entity_poly.pdbx_strand_id
1 'polypeptide(L)'
;MGSSTSKLKYPHLVASNFPINDDGETITLSDGRLMGYKEYKFFHTLTNNTISLRNQEFVILSIPGMPCTRFFSHSSLLSKANDENINNNENENEENKALIRLFVLERPGIGLSTFAKRNFIDFSNDIKEFCQQKNIKKFSLMAYSAGGPYGLAAAYSLGKPDDNENGPVLSKVAIISSVAPYNAPNLTNTMDLKLKFAWWLTKNSPTVLSAIVHLEARYALNNPVKAASEIQVHGPPGDKEVFNKYPEIEELFVKSILELYSRGQQETECWEYSLFGKDWGFDLSDIGKGKDGKLGVKCKVWHGEEDYGCTIAMGKYIADQIEGCETCFVENLGHLVYFTAWNEIIDWCIADQ
;
A
#
# COMPACT_ATOMS: atom_id res chain seq x y z
N MET A 1 1.78 -23.06 41.85
CA MET A 1 1.73 -22.92 40.38
C MET A 1 0.57 -22.01 40.04
N GLY A 2 0.81 -20.70 40.00
CA GLY A 2 -0.19 -19.75 39.48
C GLY A 2 0.05 -19.61 38.00
N SER A 3 -0.85 -20.13 37.16
CA SER A 3 -0.86 -19.77 35.74
C SER A 3 -1.23 -18.29 35.67
N SER A 4 -0.21 -17.43 35.52
CA SER A 4 -0.41 -16.07 35.06
C SER A 4 -1.08 -16.18 33.69
N THR A 5 -2.40 -16.00 33.65
CA THR A 5 -3.10 -15.68 32.41
C THR A 5 -2.63 -14.29 32.02
N SER A 6 -1.56 -14.23 31.23
CA SER A 6 -1.12 -12.98 30.61
C SER A 6 -2.32 -12.41 29.86
N LYS A 7 -2.83 -11.25 30.29
CA LYS A 7 -3.90 -10.55 29.56
C LYS A 7 -3.43 -10.36 28.12
N LEU A 8 -4.22 -10.83 27.16
CA LEU A 8 -3.97 -10.59 25.74
C LEU A 8 -3.95 -9.07 25.50
N LYS A 9 -2.93 -8.57 24.79
CA LYS A 9 -2.76 -7.14 24.50
C LYS A 9 -3.96 -6.55 23.74
N TYR A 10 -4.56 -7.33 22.85
CA TYR A 10 -5.78 -6.99 22.09
C TYR A 10 -6.83 -8.11 22.25
N PRO A 11 -7.67 -8.08 23.30
CA PRO A 11 -8.59 -9.18 23.61
C PRO A 11 -9.72 -9.33 22.59
N HIS A 12 -10.01 -8.30 21.79
CA HIS A 12 -11.02 -8.32 20.72
C HIS A 12 -10.48 -8.88 19.39
N LEU A 13 -9.16 -8.93 19.20
CA LEU A 13 -8.51 -9.43 17.99
C LEU A 13 -8.12 -10.91 18.14
N VAL A 14 -9.15 -11.76 18.24
CA VAL A 14 -8.99 -13.22 18.28
C VAL A 14 -9.37 -13.84 16.94
N ALA A 15 -8.65 -14.88 16.51
CA ALA A 15 -8.82 -15.48 15.18
C ALA A 15 -10.24 -15.95 14.86
N SER A 16 -11.04 -16.33 15.87
CA SER A 16 -12.45 -16.72 15.71
C SER A 16 -13.37 -15.59 15.24
N ASN A 17 -12.95 -14.33 15.38
CA ASN A 17 -13.70 -13.16 14.90
C ASN A 17 -13.35 -12.81 13.44
N PHE A 18 -12.49 -13.61 12.81
CA PHE A 18 -12.03 -13.42 11.45
C PHE A 18 -12.39 -14.64 10.58
N PRO A 19 -12.61 -14.44 9.28
CA PRO A 19 -12.50 -13.16 8.59
C PRO A 19 -13.71 -12.25 8.77
N ILE A 20 -13.50 -10.94 8.65
CA ILE A 20 -14.54 -9.92 8.74
C ILE A 20 -15.12 -9.74 7.33
N ASN A 21 -16.41 -10.03 7.14
CA ASN A 21 -17.05 -10.00 5.82
C ASN A 21 -17.93 -8.76 5.59
N ASP A 22 -18.30 -8.06 6.65
CA ASP A 22 -19.28 -6.97 6.68
C ASP A 22 -18.64 -5.57 6.76
N ASP A 23 -17.32 -5.48 6.90
CA ASP A 23 -16.57 -4.22 6.87
C ASP A 23 -15.80 -4.11 5.54
N GLY A 24 -16.38 -3.49 4.52
CA GLY A 24 -15.81 -3.33 3.18
C GLY A 24 -16.83 -3.62 2.06
N GLU A 25 -16.42 -3.41 0.82
CA GLU A 25 -17.28 -3.60 -0.36
C GLU A 25 -16.55 -4.38 -1.45
N THR A 26 -17.30 -4.91 -2.40
CA THR A 26 -16.76 -5.58 -3.60
C THR A 26 -17.40 -5.03 -4.87
N ILE A 27 -16.63 -4.97 -5.95
CA ILE A 27 -17.18 -4.94 -7.31
C ILE A 27 -16.93 -6.27 -8.02
N THR A 28 -17.76 -6.58 -9.02
CA THR A 28 -17.54 -7.74 -9.91
C THR A 28 -16.85 -7.26 -11.18
N LEU A 29 -15.67 -7.79 -11.46
CA LEU A 29 -14.91 -7.53 -12.69
C LEU A 29 -15.55 -8.27 -13.87
N SER A 30 -15.18 -7.87 -15.09
CA SER A 30 -15.72 -8.40 -16.34
C SER A 30 -15.51 -9.90 -16.51
N ASP A 31 -14.48 -10.46 -15.87
CA ASP A 31 -14.17 -11.90 -15.84
C ASP A 31 -14.83 -12.66 -14.68
N GLY A 32 -15.71 -12.01 -13.91
CA GLY A 32 -16.46 -12.60 -12.81
C GLY A 32 -15.72 -12.61 -11.46
N ARG A 33 -14.45 -12.20 -11.41
CA ARG A 33 -13.73 -12.06 -10.13
C ARG A 33 -14.30 -10.91 -9.30
N LEU A 34 -14.30 -11.09 -7.99
CA LEU A 34 -14.57 -10.00 -7.06
C LEU A 34 -13.29 -9.21 -6.79
N MET A 35 -13.40 -7.88 -6.76
CA MET A 35 -12.37 -6.97 -6.27
C MET A 35 -12.88 -6.26 -5.02
N GLY A 36 -12.24 -6.56 -3.89
CA GLY A 36 -12.50 -5.97 -2.59
C GLY A 36 -11.90 -4.58 -2.44
N TYR A 37 -12.57 -3.72 -1.69
CA TYR A 37 -12.05 -2.41 -1.31
C TYR A 37 -12.75 -1.87 -0.05
N LYS A 38 -12.22 -0.76 0.49
CA LYS A 38 -12.92 0.08 1.47
C LYS A 38 -12.80 1.55 1.09
N GLU A 39 -13.91 2.28 1.14
CA GLU A 39 -13.95 3.74 0.90
C GLU A 39 -13.87 4.50 2.23
N TYR A 40 -13.03 5.52 2.28
CA TYR A 40 -12.99 6.52 3.33
C TYR A 40 -13.26 7.90 2.73
N LYS A 41 -14.10 8.69 3.38
CA LYS A 41 -14.38 10.08 3.01
C LYS A 41 -13.99 11.01 4.16
N PHE A 42 -13.13 11.97 3.90
CA PHE A 42 -12.66 12.89 4.93
C PHE A 42 -12.23 14.23 4.35
N PHE A 43 -12.32 15.29 5.16
CA PHE A 43 -11.70 16.56 4.83
C PHE A 43 -10.23 16.55 5.23
N HIS A 44 -9.37 16.94 4.29
CA HIS A 44 -7.94 17.14 4.49
C HIS A 44 -7.63 18.64 4.48
N THR A 45 -6.81 19.11 5.41
CA THR A 45 -6.34 20.50 5.44
C THR A 45 -4.94 20.55 4.88
N LEU A 46 -4.72 21.32 3.81
CA LEU A 46 -3.39 21.40 3.19
C LEU A 46 -2.36 21.96 4.18
N THR A 47 -1.16 21.39 4.18
CA THR A 47 -0.07 21.87 5.03
C THR A 47 0.51 23.20 4.55
N ASN A 48 0.37 23.51 3.25
CA ASN A 48 0.84 24.74 2.63
C ASN A 48 -0.33 25.59 2.08
N ASN A 49 -0.51 26.79 2.64
CA ASN A 49 -1.64 27.72 2.44
C ASN A 49 -1.69 28.44 1.07
N THR A 50 -0.99 27.96 0.04
CA THR A 50 -0.83 28.72 -1.21
C THR A 50 -1.94 28.51 -2.24
N ILE A 51 -2.84 27.53 -2.05
CA ILE A 51 -3.89 27.19 -3.03
C ILE A 51 -5.21 26.94 -2.28
N SER A 52 -6.26 27.67 -2.63
CA SER A 52 -7.62 27.37 -2.15
C SER A 52 -8.22 26.25 -2.99
N LEU A 53 -8.50 25.11 -2.36
CA LEU A 53 -9.16 23.94 -2.97
C LEU A 53 -10.60 23.77 -2.48
N ARG A 54 -11.24 24.87 -2.07
CA ARG A 54 -12.58 24.85 -1.47
C ARG A 54 -13.56 24.08 -2.36
N ASN A 55 -14.23 23.10 -1.77
CA ASN A 55 -15.25 22.25 -2.40
C ASN A 55 -14.76 21.38 -3.58
N GLN A 56 -13.45 21.15 -3.72
CA GLN A 56 -12.94 20.17 -4.68
C GLN A 56 -12.90 18.77 -4.04
N GLU A 57 -13.41 17.79 -4.79
CA GLU A 57 -13.33 16.38 -4.45
C GLU A 57 -12.16 15.75 -5.20
N PHE A 58 -11.25 15.10 -4.46
CA PHE A 58 -10.14 14.35 -5.02
C PHE A 58 -10.29 12.87 -4.72
N VAL A 59 -9.99 12.04 -5.72
CA VAL A 59 -10.00 10.58 -5.59
C VAL A 59 -8.57 10.09 -5.47
N ILE A 60 -8.30 9.33 -4.41
CA ILE A 60 -7.04 8.64 -4.19
C ILE A 60 -7.33 7.15 -4.07
N LEU A 61 -6.67 6.34 -4.88
CA LEU A 61 -6.64 4.90 -4.72
C LEU A 61 -5.41 4.52 -3.88
N SER A 62 -5.52 3.53 -3.01
CA SER A 62 -4.41 3.03 -2.18
C SER A 62 -4.26 1.54 -2.40
N ILE A 63 -3.03 1.08 -2.65
CA ILE A 63 -2.66 -0.33 -2.76
C ILE A 63 -1.71 -0.64 -1.59
N PRO A 64 -2.22 -1.26 -0.52
CA PRO A 64 -1.41 -1.62 0.65
C PRO A 64 -0.33 -2.66 0.35
N GLY A 65 0.59 -2.87 1.30
CA GLY A 65 1.59 -3.94 1.27
C GLY A 65 1.06 -5.29 1.74
N MET A 66 1.92 -6.28 1.93
CA MET A 66 1.59 -7.52 2.65
C MET A 66 1.96 -7.30 4.14
N PRO A 67 1.18 -7.79 5.13
CA PRO A 67 -0.05 -8.58 5.06
C PRO A 67 -1.33 -7.72 5.00
N CYS A 68 -1.20 -6.44 4.65
CA CYS A 68 -2.27 -5.46 4.72
C CYS A 68 -3.45 -5.77 3.77
N THR A 69 -4.65 -5.44 4.23
CA THR A 69 -5.92 -5.60 3.51
C THR A 69 -6.59 -4.24 3.31
N ARG A 70 -7.88 -4.19 2.97
CA ARG A 70 -8.67 -2.94 2.93
C ARG A 70 -8.71 -2.15 4.24
N PHE A 71 -8.27 -2.75 5.35
CA PHE A 71 -8.17 -2.07 6.65
C PHE A 71 -6.97 -1.12 6.75
N PHE A 72 -6.00 -1.20 5.84
CA PHE A 72 -4.80 -0.37 5.88
C PHE A 72 -5.10 1.08 5.54
N SER A 73 -5.15 1.89 6.60
CA SER A 73 -5.32 3.33 6.52
C SER A 73 -4.48 4.03 7.58
N HIS A 74 -4.29 5.34 7.43
CA HIS A 74 -3.61 6.14 8.43
C HIS A 74 -4.43 6.22 9.73
N SER A 75 -3.74 6.33 10.87
CA SER A 75 -4.35 6.37 12.20
C SER A 75 -5.42 7.44 12.38
N SER A 76 -5.23 8.61 11.77
CA SER A 76 -6.20 9.70 11.78
C SER A 76 -7.55 9.34 11.15
N LEU A 77 -7.61 8.30 10.31
CA LEU A 77 -8.85 7.76 9.74
C LEU A 77 -9.42 6.64 10.61
N LEU A 78 -8.56 5.88 11.29
CA LEU A 78 -8.98 4.82 12.21
C LEU A 78 -9.65 5.37 13.47
N SER A 79 -9.14 6.50 13.99
CA SER A 79 -9.73 7.16 15.17
C SER A 79 -11.06 7.85 14.86
N LYS A 80 -11.21 8.42 13.66
CA LYS A 80 -12.43 9.11 13.20
C LYS A 80 -13.55 8.18 12.74
N ALA A 81 -13.26 6.92 12.42
CA ALA A 81 -14.29 5.94 12.07
C ALA A 81 -15.28 5.66 13.23
N ASN A 82 -14.96 6.07 14.45
CA ASN A 82 -15.86 6.03 15.61
C ASN A 82 -16.70 7.31 15.80
N ASP A 83 -16.45 8.37 15.02
CA ASP A 83 -17.22 9.62 15.04
C ASP A 83 -18.03 9.72 13.75
N GLU A 84 -19.23 9.12 13.73
CA GLU A 84 -20.23 9.28 12.65
C GLU A 84 -20.74 10.73 12.49
N ASN A 85 -20.26 11.67 13.30
CA ASN A 85 -20.58 13.08 13.19
C ASN A 85 -19.54 13.84 12.36
N ILE A 86 -19.59 13.67 11.03
CA ILE A 86 -18.94 14.58 10.06
C ILE A 86 -19.72 15.91 9.93
N ASN A 87 -20.55 16.27 10.92
CA ASN A 87 -21.28 17.53 10.94
C ASN A 87 -20.91 18.35 12.20
N ASN A 88 -20.59 19.63 11.95
CA ASN A 88 -20.61 20.75 12.89
C ASN A 88 -19.31 21.08 13.65
N ASN A 89 -18.27 21.49 12.94
CA ASN A 89 -17.34 22.51 13.47
C ASN A 89 -17.01 23.53 12.37
N GLU A 90 -17.95 24.45 12.14
CA GLU A 90 -17.94 25.53 11.13
C GLU A 90 -16.98 26.70 11.44
N ASN A 91 -15.96 26.55 12.30
CA ASN A 91 -15.18 27.69 12.80
C ASN A 91 -13.67 27.66 12.50
N GLU A 92 -13.21 26.84 11.55
CA GLU A 92 -11.80 26.85 11.10
C GLU A 92 -11.71 27.06 9.59
N ASN A 93 -11.14 28.20 9.18
CA ASN A 93 -10.77 28.64 7.82
C ASN A 93 -11.06 27.60 6.72
N GLU A 94 -12.26 27.64 6.15
CA GLU A 94 -12.75 26.70 5.12
C GLU A 94 -11.97 26.76 3.80
N GLU A 95 -11.11 27.77 3.60
CA GLU A 95 -10.46 28.03 2.32
C GLU A 95 -9.41 26.98 1.93
N ASN A 96 -8.85 26.24 2.90
CA ASN A 96 -7.75 25.28 2.70
C ASN A 96 -8.14 23.82 2.98
N LYS A 97 -9.43 23.47 2.84
CA LYS A 97 -9.91 22.10 3.00
C LYS A 97 -10.30 21.48 1.66
N ALA A 98 -9.84 20.25 1.43
CA ALA A 98 -10.20 19.43 0.29
C ALA A 98 -10.97 18.17 0.74
N LEU A 99 -11.99 17.76 -0.01
CA LEU A 99 -12.69 16.50 0.25
C LEU A 99 -11.91 15.36 -0.41
N ILE A 100 -11.45 14.39 0.37
CA ILE A 100 -10.73 13.23 -0.12
C ILE A 100 -11.65 12.01 -0.09
N ARG A 101 -11.74 11.32 -1.23
CA ARG A 101 -12.29 9.97 -1.34
C ARG A 101 -11.15 8.99 -1.54
N LEU A 102 -10.80 8.29 -0.47
CA LEU A 102 -9.74 7.30 -0.45
C LEU A 102 -10.35 5.90 -0.61
N PHE A 103 -9.97 5.19 -1.67
CA PHE A 103 -10.32 3.79 -1.86
C PHE A 103 -9.10 2.91 -1.59
N VAL A 104 -9.15 2.12 -0.51
CA VAL A 104 -8.13 1.11 -0.21
C VAL A 104 -8.50 -0.16 -0.95
N LEU A 105 -7.76 -0.47 -2.01
CA LEU A 105 -8.02 -1.59 -2.91
C LEU A 105 -7.32 -2.87 -2.43
N GLU A 106 -7.98 -4.01 -2.55
CA GLU A 106 -7.40 -5.31 -2.26
C GLU A 106 -6.92 -5.99 -3.54
N ARG A 107 -5.65 -6.38 -3.56
CA ARG A 107 -5.02 -7.13 -4.66
C ARG A 107 -5.70 -8.50 -4.88
N PRO A 108 -5.55 -9.14 -6.05
CA PRO A 108 -6.18 -10.42 -6.34
C PRO A 108 -5.84 -11.48 -5.27
N GLY A 109 -6.85 -11.99 -4.57
CA GLY A 109 -6.71 -12.98 -3.51
C GLY A 109 -6.40 -12.44 -2.12
N ILE A 110 -6.45 -11.13 -1.90
CA ILE A 110 -6.37 -10.51 -0.56
C ILE A 110 -7.76 -10.09 -0.10
N GLY A 111 -8.10 -10.34 1.17
CA GLY A 111 -9.36 -9.92 1.78
C GLY A 111 -10.59 -10.41 1.02
N LEU A 112 -11.42 -9.50 0.51
CA LEU A 112 -12.63 -9.82 -0.24
C LEU A 112 -12.35 -10.12 -1.72
N SER A 113 -11.15 -9.85 -2.23
CA SER A 113 -10.80 -10.09 -3.63
C SER A 113 -10.63 -11.58 -3.94
N THR A 114 -11.15 -12.00 -5.09
CA THR A 114 -11.00 -13.36 -5.61
C THR A 114 -9.54 -13.64 -5.99
N PHE A 115 -9.03 -14.81 -5.60
CA PHE A 115 -7.67 -15.23 -5.95
C PHE A 115 -7.51 -15.41 -7.46
N ALA A 116 -6.41 -14.87 -8.00
CA ALA A 116 -6.03 -15.07 -9.39
C ALA A 116 -4.51 -14.98 -9.57
N LYS A 117 -3.96 -15.86 -10.41
CA LYS A 117 -2.54 -15.86 -10.78
C LYS A 117 -2.25 -14.83 -11.87
N ARG A 118 -2.32 -13.54 -11.49
CA ARG A 118 -2.07 -12.39 -12.39
C ARG A 118 -0.71 -11.76 -12.12
N ASN A 119 -0.07 -11.19 -13.13
CA ASN A 119 1.16 -10.41 -12.95
C ASN A 119 0.84 -9.02 -12.38
N PHE A 120 1.86 -8.20 -12.08
CA PHE A 120 1.64 -6.83 -11.62
C PHE A 120 0.92 -5.97 -12.68
N ILE A 121 1.36 -6.06 -13.94
CA ILE A 121 0.77 -5.29 -15.06
C ILE A 121 -0.71 -5.56 -15.27
N ASP A 122 -1.13 -6.80 -15.03
CA ASP A 122 -2.50 -7.27 -15.20
C ASP A 122 -3.49 -6.55 -14.28
N PHE A 123 -3.06 -6.18 -13.07
CA PHE A 123 -3.90 -5.49 -12.09
C PHE A 123 -4.28 -4.07 -12.53
N SER A 124 -3.52 -3.47 -13.44
CA SER A 124 -3.89 -2.17 -14.04
C SER A 124 -5.23 -2.22 -14.75
N ASN A 125 -5.60 -3.37 -15.32
CA ASN A 125 -6.92 -3.57 -15.93
C ASN A 125 -8.02 -3.63 -14.85
N ASP A 126 -7.74 -4.27 -13.71
CA ASP A 126 -8.67 -4.35 -12.59
C ASP A 126 -8.93 -2.93 -12.03
N ILE A 127 -7.88 -2.10 -11.90
CA ILE A 127 -8.00 -0.67 -11.53
C ILE A 127 -8.82 0.11 -12.55
N LYS A 128 -8.59 -0.12 -13.86
CA LYS A 128 -9.34 0.55 -14.92
C LYS A 128 -10.84 0.23 -14.84
N GLU A 129 -11.20 -1.04 -14.68
CA GLU A 129 -12.58 -1.47 -14.49
C GLU A 129 -13.19 -0.90 -13.21
N PHE A 130 -12.43 -0.89 -12.10
CA PHE A 130 -12.85 -0.27 -10.85
C PHE A 130 -13.22 1.20 -11.04
N CYS A 131 -12.34 1.97 -11.68
CA CYS A 131 -12.60 3.37 -11.97
C CYS A 131 -13.82 3.57 -12.87
N GLN A 132 -14.01 2.72 -13.90
CA GLN A 132 -15.18 2.77 -14.77
C GLN A 132 -16.48 2.54 -13.99
N GLN A 133 -16.55 1.49 -13.18
CA GLN A 133 -17.74 1.17 -12.38
C GLN A 133 -18.04 2.21 -11.30
N LYS A 134 -17.00 2.86 -10.75
CA LYS A 134 -17.13 3.95 -9.77
C LYS A 134 -17.24 5.35 -10.37
N ASN A 135 -17.31 5.45 -11.70
CA ASN A 135 -17.34 6.72 -12.45
C ASN A 135 -16.16 7.67 -12.11
N ILE A 136 -15.00 7.12 -11.77
CA ILE A 136 -13.77 7.86 -11.48
C ILE A 136 -13.08 8.19 -12.81
N LYS A 137 -12.98 9.49 -13.12
CA LYS A 137 -12.35 9.97 -14.36
C LYS A 137 -10.90 10.38 -14.19
N LYS A 138 -10.53 10.86 -13.00
CA LYS A 138 -9.17 11.27 -12.66
C LYS A 138 -8.90 10.89 -11.21
N PHE A 139 -7.70 10.38 -10.94
CA PHE A 139 -7.30 9.95 -9.61
C PHE A 139 -5.79 9.98 -9.44
N SER A 140 -5.36 9.97 -8.18
CA SER A 140 -3.98 9.63 -7.80
C SER A 140 -3.94 8.26 -7.13
N LEU A 141 -2.74 7.68 -7.07
CA LEU A 141 -2.51 6.35 -6.51
C LEU A 141 -1.41 6.42 -5.45
N MET A 142 -1.64 5.77 -4.30
CA MET A 142 -0.61 5.48 -3.30
C MET A 142 -0.35 3.99 -3.31
N ALA A 143 0.92 3.60 -3.36
CA ALA A 143 1.32 2.20 -3.42
C ALA A 143 2.41 1.95 -2.38
N TYR A 144 2.08 1.14 -1.37
CA TYR A 144 2.93 0.91 -0.20
C TYR A 144 3.58 -0.48 -0.25
N SER A 145 4.89 -0.57 -0.05
CA SER A 145 5.61 -1.84 0.14
C SER A 145 5.37 -2.82 -1.02
N ALA A 146 4.87 -4.03 -0.76
CA ALA A 146 4.47 -5.00 -1.78
C ALA A 146 3.38 -4.50 -2.76
N GLY A 147 2.67 -3.42 -2.42
CA GLY A 147 1.75 -2.72 -3.33
C GLY A 147 2.46 -1.88 -4.38
N GLY A 148 3.73 -1.53 -4.15
CA GLY A 148 4.53 -0.69 -5.04
C GLY A 148 4.67 -1.20 -6.47
N PRO A 149 5.01 -2.49 -6.72
CA PRO A 149 5.02 -3.06 -8.07
C PRO A 149 3.69 -2.93 -8.81
N TYR A 150 2.57 -3.05 -8.11
CA TYR A 150 1.24 -2.83 -8.67
C TYR A 150 1.00 -1.34 -8.99
N GLY A 151 1.48 -0.43 -8.13
CA GLY A 151 1.46 1.01 -8.39
C GLY A 151 2.29 1.42 -9.61
N LEU A 152 3.49 0.86 -9.76
CA LEU A 152 4.38 1.06 -10.90
C LEU A 152 3.76 0.50 -12.19
N ALA A 153 3.14 -0.68 -12.12
CA ALA A 153 2.38 -1.26 -13.23
C ALA A 153 1.21 -0.37 -13.67
N ALA A 154 0.47 0.18 -12.72
CA ALA A 154 -0.62 1.12 -12.99
C ALA A 154 -0.09 2.42 -13.61
N ALA A 155 1.04 2.95 -13.12
CA ALA A 155 1.72 4.12 -13.68
C ALA A 155 2.12 3.88 -15.15
N TYR A 156 2.69 2.72 -15.44
CA TYR A 156 3.07 2.32 -16.80
C TYR A 156 1.86 2.20 -17.73
N SER A 157 0.77 1.58 -17.26
CA SER A 157 -0.36 1.18 -18.10
C SER A 157 -1.45 2.25 -18.24
N LEU A 158 -1.63 3.10 -17.22
CA LEU A 158 -2.70 4.11 -17.14
C LEU A 158 -2.16 5.54 -17.10
N GLY A 159 -0.83 5.71 -17.04
CA GLY A 159 -0.18 7.01 -16.87
C GLY A 159 0.33 7.63 -18.16
N LYS A 160 0.08 7.03 -19.33
CA LYS A 160 0.50 7.61 -20.62
C LYS A 160 -0.51 8.66 -21.08
N PRO A 161 -0.06 9.80 -21.62
CA PRO A 161 -0.95 10.87 -22.04
C PRO A 161 -1.88 10.44 -23.20
N ASP A 162 -1.41 9.55 -24.08
CA ASP A 162 -2.14 9.09 -25.27
C ASP A 162 -3.25 8.07 -24.96
N ASP A 163 -3.19 7.40 -23.80
CA ASP A 163 -4.17 6.37 -23.41
C ASP A 163 -5.43 6.97 -22.75
N ASN A 164 -5.47 8.30 -22.62
CA ASN A 164 -6.49 9.05 -21.88
C ASN A 164 -7.72 9.44 -22.70
N GLU A 165 -7.80 9.12 -24.01
CA GLU A 165 -8.93 9.58 -24.82
C GLU A 165 -10.30 9.01 -24.38
N ASN A 166 -10.34 7.88 -23.66
CA ASN A 166 -11.59 7.28 -23.17
C ASN A 166 -11.48 6.54 -21.80
N GLY A 167 -10.33 6.60 -21.13
CA GLY A 167 -10.04 5.88 -19.88
C GLY A 167 -10.00 6.78 -18.63
N PRO A 168 -9.90 6.19 -17.42
CA PRO A 168 -9.59 6.97 -16.22
C PRO A 168 -8.13 7.46 -16.29
N VAL A 169 -7.90 8.71 -15.90
CA VAL A 169 -6.59 9.37 -15.95
C VAL A 169 -5.88 9.22 -14.61
N LEU A 170 -4.77 8.49 -14.60
CA LEU A 170 -3.87 8.42 -13.45
C LEU A 170 -2.90 9.61 -13.49
N SER A 171 -3.11 10.59 -12.61
CA SER A 171 -2.34 11.85 -12.61
C SER A 171 -1.01 11.72 -11.87
N LYS A 172 -1.02 11.03 -10.74
CA LYS A 172 0.12 10.92 -9.82
C LYS A 172 0.17 9.57 -9.13
N VAL A 173 1.38 9.06 -8.91
CA VAL A 173 1.65 7.82 -8.18
C VAL A 173 2.69 8.06 -7.09
N ALA A 174 2.26 7.92 -5.84
CA ALA A 174 3.13 7.91 -4.67
C ALA A 174 3.61 6.48 -4.40
N ILE A 175 4.91 6.27 -4.52
CA ILE A 175 5.58 4.97 -4.33
C ILE A 175 6.23 5.02 -2.95
N ILE A 176 5.77 4.22 -2.01
CA ILE A 176 6.08 4.39 -0.59
C ILE A 176 6.71 3.10 -0.05
N SER A 177 7.97 3.18 0.39
CA SER A 177 8.73 2.04 0.94
C SER A 177 8.66 0.79 0.06
N SER A 178 8.73 0.95 -1.27
CA SER A 178 8.43 -0.11 -2.24
C SER A 178 9.58 -1.06 -2.50
N VAL A 179 9.26 -2.31 -2.86
CA VAL A 179 10.22 -3.20 -3.51
C VAL A 179 10.52 -2.75 -4.95
N ALA A 180 11.75 -3.00 -5.40
CA ALA A 180 12.20 -2.76 -6.78
C ALA A 180 12.26 -4.06 -7.61
N PRO A 181 12.39 -3.97 -8.95
CA PRO A 181 12.66 -5.13 -9.81
C PRO A 181 13.83 -5.98 -9.30
N TYR A 182 13.75 -7.31 -9.44
CA TYR A 182 14.75 -8.24 -8.87
C TYR A 182 16.18 -8.03 -9.39
N ASN A 183 16.33 -7.39 -10.54
CA ASN A 183 17.61 -7.08 -11.18
C ASN A 183 18.18 -5.73 -10.74
N ALA A 184 17.49 -4.99 -9.86
CA ALA A 184 18.02 -3.75 -9.29
C ALA A 184 19.35 -4.03 -8.55
N PRO A 185 20.39 -3.22 -8.81
CA PRO A 185 21.67 -3.39 -8.15
C PRO A 185 21.53 -3.15 -6.65
N ASN A 186 22.30 -3.89 -5.85
CA ASN A 186 22.41 -3.71 -4.40
C ASN A 186 21.10 -3.91 -3.61
N LEU A 187 20.08 -4.51 -4.22
CA LEU A 187 18.73 -4.68 -3.68
C LEU A 187 18.71 -5.28 -2.27
N THR A 188 19.62 -6.22 -1.97
CA THR A 188 19.68 -6.91 -0.67
C THR A 188 20.87 -6.49 0.20
N ASN A 189 21.67 -5.49 -0.16
CA ASN A 189 22.98 -5.28 0.47
C ASN A 189 22.91 -5.07 1.99
N THR A 190 21.94 -4.30 2.46
CA THR A 190 21.74 -3.97 3.88
C THR A 190 20.86 -4.98 4.64
N MET A 191 20.31 -5.98 3.95
CA MET A 191 19.50 -7.02 4.59
C MET A 191 20.35 -7.99 5.41
N ASP A 192 19.71 -8.58 6.42
CA ASP A 192 20.25 -9.74 7.12
C ASP A 192 20.28 -11.00 6.23
N LEU A 193 20.89 -12.08 6.74
CA LEU A 193 21.00 -13.34 5.99
C LEU A 193 19.64 -14.01 5.74
N LYS A 194 18.65 -13.84 6.63
CA LYS A 194 17.32 -14.43 6.48
C LYS A 194 16.62 -13.81 5.28
N LEU A 195 16.57 -12.48 5.20
CA LEU A 195 15.95 -11.74 4.11
C LEU A 195 16.73 -11.90 2.79
N LYS A 196 18.08 -11.91 2.83
CA LYS A 196 18.90 -12.24 1.65
C LYS A 196 18.54 -13.61 1.08
N PHE A 197 18.37 -14.61 1.94
CA PHE A 197 17.99 -15.95 1.52
C PHE A 197 16.57 -15.99 0.96
N ALA A 198 15.60 -15.32 1.61
CA ALA A 198 14.24 -15.19 1.10
C ALA A 198 14.20 -14.57 -0.31
N TRP A 199 14.94 -13.47 -0.52
CA TRP A 199 15.09 -12.84 -1.84
C TRP A 199 15.77 -13.74 -2.87
N TRP A 200 16.75 -14.54 -2.46
CA TRP A 200 17.33 -15.54 -3.37
C TRP A 200 16.28 -16.59 -3.78
N LEU A 201 15.41 -17.02 -2.86
CA LEU A 201 14.36 -17.99 -3.15
C LEU A 201 13.27 -17.47 -4.09
N THR A 202 12.94 -16.17 -4.07
CA THR A 202 11.92 -15.60 -5.00
C THR A 202 12.25 -15.90 -6.46
N LYS A 203 13.54 -15.93 -6.80
CA LYS A 203 14.05 -16.25 -8.14
C LYS A 203 14.34 -17.74 -8.33
N ASN A 204 15.01 -18.37 -7.35
CA ASN A 204 15.63 -19.67 -7.57
C ASN A 204 14.77 -20.85 -7.11
N SER A 205 13.90 -20.66 -6.13
CA SER A 205 13.02 -21.73 -5.66
C SER A 205 11.74 -21.19 -5.00
N PRO A 206 10.80 -20.63 -5.79
CA PRO A 206 9.53 -20.14 -5.26
C PRO A 206 8.76 -21.20 -4.47
N THR A 207 8.84 -22.47 -4.84
CA THR A 207 8.18 -23.57 -4.10
C THR A 207 8.72 -23.73 -2.68
N VAL A 208 10.03 -23.57 -2.46
CA VAL A 208 10.62 -23.60 -1.12
C VAL A 208 10.19 -22.36 -0.32
N LEU A 209 10.17 -21.19 -0.96
CA LEU A 209 9.65 -19.98 -0.33
C LEU A 209 8.17 -20.14 0.06
N SER A 210 7.35 -20.74 -0.79
CA SER A 210 5.95 -21.04 -0.49
C SER A 210 5.80 -21.95 0.73
N ALA A 211 6.68 -22.95 0.90
CA ALA A 211 6.66 -23.79 2.10
C ALA A 211 6.99 -23.01 3.37
N ILE A 212 7.91 -22.04 3.30
CA ILE A 212 8.24 -21.13 4.41
C ILE A 212 7.04 -20.24 4.72
N VAL A 213 6.44 -19.62 3.70
CA VAL A 213 5.23 -18.78 3.85
C VAL A 213 4.11 -19.54 4.54
N HIS A 214 3.88 -20.82 4.20
CA HIS A 214 2.86 -21.63 4.88
C HIS A 214 3.16 -21.85 6.38
N LEU A 215 4.44 -21.97 6.76
CA LEU A 215 4.84 -22.08 8.15
C LEU A 215 4.70 -20.73 8.88
N GLU A 216 5.13 -19.64 8.26
CA GLU A 216 5.00 -18.28 8.81
C GLU A 216 3.53 -17.85 8.95
N ALA A 217 2.67 -18.16 7.97
CA ALA A 217 1.23 -17.94 8.02
C ALA A 217 0.57 -18.68 9.19
N ARG A 218 0.90 -19.96 9.39
CA ARG A 218 0.42 -20.73 10.54
C ARG A 218 0.92 -20.16 11.86
N TYR A 219 2.18 -19.73 11.91
CA TYR A 219 2.74 -19.09 13.09
C TYR A 219 2.03 -17.78 13.41
N ALA A 220 1.84 -16.92 12.42
CA ALA A 220 1.23 -15.61 12.53
C ALA A 220 -0.25 -15.70 12.92
N LEU A 221 -1.00 -16.65 12.36
CA LEU A 221 -2.40 -16.87 12.75
C LEU A 221 -2.53 -17.30 14.22
N ASN A 222 -1.58 -18.09 14.73
CA ASN A 222 -1.56 -18.53 16.14
C ASN A 222 -0.96 -17.49 17.10
N ASN A 223 -0.14 -16.56 16.59
CA ASN A 223 0.60 -15.57 17.40
C ASN A 223 0.56 -14.17 16.75
N PRO A 224 -0.62 -13.61 16.44
CA PRO A 224 -0.74 -12.46 15.55
C PRO A 224 -0.10 -11.19 16.13
N VAL A 225 -0.21 -10.98 17.44
CA VAL A 225 0.46 -9.86 18.15
C VAL A 225 1.98 -9.98 18.05
N LYS A 226 2.52 -11.19 18.22
CA LYS A 226 3.96 -11.41 18.14
C LYS A 226 4.46 -11.20 16.71
N ALA A 227 3.75 -11.74 15.72
CA ALA A 227 4.07 -11.54 14.31
C ALA A 227 4.03 -10.06 13.91
N ALA A 228 3.00 -9.30 14.32
CA ALA A 228 2.93 -7.86 14.08
C ALA A 228 4.08 -7.09 14.78
N SER A 229 4.45 -7.51 15.99
CA SER A 229 5.55 -6.86 16.74
C SER A 229 6.93 -7.06 16.12
N GLU A 230 7.13 -8.05 15.24
CA GLU A 230 8.42 -8.25 14.56
C GLU A 230 8.83 -7.03 13.74
N ILE A 231 7.86 -6.32 13.15
CA ILE A 231 8.07 -5.04 12.45
C ILE A 231 8.72 -4.02 13.39
N GLN A 232 8.21 -3.90 14.62
CA GLN A 232 8.76 -2.97 15.63
C GLN A 232 10.11 -3.44 16.17
N VAL A 233 10.27 -4.74 16.42
CA VAL A 233 11.48 -5.32 17.02
C VAL A 233 12.69 -5.13 16.11
N HIS A 234 12.50 -5.39 14.81
CA HIS A 234 13.55 -5.30 13.80
C HIS A 234 13.68 -3.91 13.15
N GLY A 235 12.66 -3.06 13.31
CA GLY A 235 12.68 -1.70 12.81
C GLY A 235 13.76 -0.80 13.45
N PRO A 236 14.23 0.21 12.71
CA PRO A 236 15.14 1.23 13.23
C PRO A 236 14.52 2.05 14.37
N PRO A 237 15.32 2.83 15.12
CA PRO A 237 14.80 3.69 16.18
C PRO A 237 13.65 4.59 15.74
N GLY A 238 13.70 5.18 14.53
CA GLY A 238 12.62 6.02 14.02
C GLY A 238 11.29 5.29 13.90
N ASP A 239 11.28 4.05 13.37
CA ASP A 239 10.03 3.26 13.27
C ASP A 239 9.46 2.95 14.66
N LYS A 240 10.31 2.75 15.68
CA LYS A 240 9.85 2.54 17.07
C LYS A 240 9.18 3.79 17.64
N GLU A 241 9.68 4.98 17.30
CA GLU A 241 9.03 6.24 17.68
C GLU A 241 7.67 6.42 17.00
N VAL A 242 7.54 5.96 15.75
CA VAL A 242 6.24 5.96 15.05
C VAL A 242 5.21 5.12 15.80
N PHE A 243 5.55 3.92 16.25
CA PHE A 243 4.65 3.09 17.08
C PHE A 243 4.28 3.75 18.41
N ASN A 244 5.20 4.50 19.02
CA ASN A 244 4.89 5.24 20.26
C ASN A 244 3.92 6.38 20.01
N LYS A 245 4.05 7.07 18.86
CA LYS A 245 3.19 8.18 18.45
C LYS A 245 1.81 7.70 17.99
N TYR A 246 1.76 6.54 17.36
CA TYR A 246 0.58 5.95 16.72
C TYR A 246 0.39 4.48 17.16
N PRO A 247 0.01 4.22 18.42
CA PRO A 247 -0.09 2.87 18.97
C PRO A 247 -1.09 1.96 18.22
N GLU A 248 -2.08 2.54 17.55
CA GLU A 248 -3.06 1.87 16.69
C GLU A 248 -2.44 1.17 15.46
N ILE A 249 -1.22 1.50 15.06
CA ILE A 249 -0.55 0.86 13.92
C ILE A 249 -0.31 -0.63 14.18
N GLU A 250 0.05 -1.02 15.40
CA GLU A 250 0.25 -2.42 15.73
C GLU A 250 -1.07 -3.20 15.66
N GLU A 251 -2.15 -2.63 16.20
CA GLU A 251 -3.49 -3.18 16.09
C GLU A 251 -3.93 -3.36 14.63
N LEU A 252 -3.62 -2.39 13.77
CA LEU A 252 -3.86 -2.48 12.32
C LEU A 252 -3.14 -3.69 11.69
N PHE A 253 -1.85 -3.91 12.02
CA PHE A 253 -1.11 -5.05 11.50
C PHE A 253 -1.64 -6.38 12.04
N VAL A 254 -1.98 -6.45 13.33
CA VAL A 254 -2.64 -7.62 13.93
C VAL A 254 -3.96 -7.94 13.21
N LYS A 255 -4.80 -6.93 12.99
CA LYS A 255 -6.07 -7.09 12.26
C LYS A 255 -5.84 -7.58 10.83
N SER A 256 -4.82 -7.07 10.15
CA SER A 256 -4.48 -7.46 8.77
C SER A 256 -3.99 -8.91 8.69
N ILE A 257 -3.12 -9.33 9.60
CA ILE A 257 -2.63 -10.72 9.71
C ILE A 257 -3.79 -11.69 9.92
N LEU A 258 -4.68 -11.38 10.87
CA LEU A 258 -5.83 -12.23 11.16
C LEU A 258 -6.79 -12.31 9.98
N GLU A 259 -7.08 -11.18 9.33
CA GLU A 259 -7.94 -11.14 8.14
C GLU A 259 -7.38 -11.99 7.00
N LEU A 260 -6.10 -11.82 6.66
CA LEU A 260 -5.46 -12.54 5.56
C LEU A 260 -5.44 -14.06 5.81
N TYR A 261 -4.91 -14.48 6.97
CA TYR A 261 -4.66 -15.90 7.22
C TYR A 261 -5.90 -16.67 7.66
N SER A 262 -6.90 -16.04 8.30
CA SER A 262 -8.19 -16.70 8.55
C SER A 262 -8.97 -16.98 7.27
N ARG A 263 -8.69 -16.27 6.17
CA ARG A 263 -9.23 -16.58 4.83
C ARG A 263 -8.46 -17.67 4.09
N GLY A 264 -7.32 -18.12 4.61
CA GLY A 264 -6.45 -19.07 3.91
C GLY A 264 -5.74 -18.48 2.69
N GLN A 265 -5.48 -17.17 2.69
CA GLN A 265 -4.96 -16.43 1.53
C GLN A 265 -3.43 -16.41 1.40
N GLN A 266 -2.71 -17.27 2.13
CA GLN A 266 -1.25 -17.39 1.99
C GLN A 266 -0.78 -17.82 0.58
N GLU A 267 -1.66 -18.40 -0.24
CA GLU A 267 -1.37 -18.68 -1.66
C GLU A 267 -1.18 -17.39 -2.48
N THR A 268 -1.85 -16.31 -2.10
CA THR A 268 -1.66 -14.99 -2.71
C THR A 268 -0.26 -14.46 -2.41
N GLU A 269 0.17 -14.55 -1.16
CA GLU A 269 1.53 -14.18 -0.75
C GLU A 269 2.59 -15.03 -1.47
N CYS A 270 2.38 -16.34 -1.57
CA CYS A 270 3.24 -17.24 -2.35
C CYS A 270 3.35 -16.81 -3.82
N TRP A 271 2.22 -16.45 -4.44
CA TRP A 271 2.20 -16.00 -5.82
C TRP A 271 2.93 -14.66 -5.99
N GLU A 272 2.65 -13.66 -5.15
CA GLU A 272 3.29 -12.34 -5.19
C GLU A 272 4.80 -12.44 -4.99
N TYR A 273 5.28 -13.23 -4.02
CA TYR A 273 6.71 -13.44 -3.83
C TYR A 273 7.37 -14.14 -5.03
N SER A 274 6.65 -15.00 -5.73
CA SER A 274 7.15 -15.57 -6.99
C SER A 274 7.28 -14.52 -8.10
N LEU A 275 6.45 -13.48 -8.10
CA LEU A 275 6.52 -12.38 -9.07
C LEU A 275 7.70 -11.45 -8.77
N PHE A 276 8.07 -11.28 -7.50
CA PHE A 276 9.23 -10.47 -7.13
C PHE A 276 10.49 -10.91 -7.85
N GLY A 277 10.70 -12.22 -8.04
CA GLY A 277 11.87 -12.78 -8.73
C GLY A 277 11.74 -12.93 -10.26
N LYS A 278 10.67 -12.39 -10.87
CA LYS A 278 10.40 -12.48 -12.31
C LYS A 278 10.49 -11.13 -13.00
N ASP A 279 10.53 -11.17 -14.33
CA ASP A 279 10.24 -9.98 -15.15
C ASP A 279 8.79 -9.54 -14.90
N TRP A 280 8.59 -8.24 -14.68
CA TRP A 280 7.29 -7.66 -14.36
C TRP A 280 6.44 -7.37 -15.60
N GLY A 281 7.01 -7.53 -16.79
CA GLY A 281 6.35 -7.31 -18.08
C GLY A 281 6.31 -5.85 -18.54
N PHE A 282 7.07 -4.97 -17.88
CA PHE A 282 7.24 -3.56 -18.26
C PHE A 282 8.56 -3.00 -17.74
N ASP A 283 9.07 -1.98 -18.42
CA ASP A 283 10.25 -1.22 -18.01
C ASP A 283 9.82 0.02 -17.22
N LEU A 284 10.48 0.30 -16.10
CA LEU A 284 10.21 1.50 -15.30
C LEU A 284 10.53 2.78 -16.08
N SER A 285 11.50 2.72 -17.00
CA SER A 285 11.89 3.85 -17.82
C SER A 285 10.85 4.25 -18.87
N ASP A 286 9.84 3.42 -19.11
CA ASP A 286 8.71 3.73 -20.00
C ASP A 286 7.53 4.40 -19.27
N ILE A 287 7.59 4.51 -17.94
CA ILE A 287 6.51 5.12 -17.14
C ILE A 287 6.33 6.59 -17.53
N GLY A 288 5.08 6.98 -17.78
CA GLY A 288 4.69 8.35 -18.10
C GLY A 288 5.00 8.81 -19.53
N LYS A 289 5.81 8.08 -20.31
CA LYS A 289 6.21 8.51 -21.66
C LYS A 289 5.08 8.37 -22.68
N GLY A 290 4.66 9.49 -23.27
CA GLY A 290 3.80 9.55 -24.45
C GLY A 290 4.57 9.38 -25.76
N LYS A 291 3.83 9.12 -26.85
CA LYS A 291 4.34 8.96 -28.22
C LYS A 291 5.05 10.20 -28.76
N ASP A 292 4.68 11.38 -28.27
CA ASP A 292 5.26 12.67 -28.64
C ASP A 292 6.34 13.16 -27.65
N GLY A 293 6.74 12.32 -26.69
CA GLY A 293 7.69 12.67 -25.64
C GLY A 293 7.09 13.48 -24.48
N LYS A 294 5.77 13.77 -24.48
CA LYS A 294 5.12 14.37 -23.30
C LYS A 294 5.06 13.36 -22.16
N LEU A 295 5.32 13.85 -20.95
CA LEU A 295 5.13 13.08 -19.72
C LEU A 295 3.67 13.20 -19.26
N GLY A 296 3.04 12.06 -18.98
CA GLY A 296 1.70 11.95 -18.40
C GLY A 296 1.74 11.92 -16.88
N VAL A 297 1.75 10.73 -16.29
CA VAL A 297 1.75 10.52 -14.84
C VAL A 297 3.03 11.04 -14.19
N LYS A 298 2.90 11.71 -13.04
CA LYS A 298 4.04 12.06 -12.18
C LYS A 298 4.24 10.99 -11.11
N CYS A 299 5.49 10.63 -10.86
CA CYS A 299 5.85 9.67 -9.81
C CYS A 299 6.66 10.37 -8.72
N LYS A 300 6.44 9.97 -7.47
CA LYS A 300 7.29 10.38 -6.35
C LYS A 300 7.56 9.20 -5.43
N VAL A 301 8.82 9.02 -5.07
CA VAL A 301 9.27 7.99 -4.14
C VAL A 301 9.40 8.59 -2.74
N TRP A 302 8.69 8.01 -1.77
CA TRP A 302 8.91 8.23 -0.34
C TRP A 302 9.55 7.00 0.27
N HIS A 303 10.71 7.14 0.90
CA HIS A 303 11.47 5.98 1.38
C HIS A 303 12.28 6.32 2.62
N GLY A 304 12.31 5.41 3.60
CA GLY A 304 13.11 5.56 4.81
C GLY A 304 14.52 5.07 4.54
N GLU A 305 15.54 5.85 4.89
CA GLU A 305 16.92 5.47 4.60
C GLU A 305 17.39 4.23 5.39
N GLU A 306 16.72 3.92 6.51
CA GLU A 306 17.01 2.78 7.38
C GLU A 306 16.04 1.61 7.17
N ASP A 307 15.28 1.58 6.08
CA ASP A 307 14.42 0.45 5.76
C ASP A 307 15.24 -0.82 5.50
N TYR A 308 15.09 -1.81 6.38
CA TYR A 308 15.84 -3.07 6.34
C TYR A 308 15.17 -4.13 5.46
N GLY A 309 13.88 -3.97 5.14
CA GLY A 309 13.07 -4.91 4.36
C GLY A 309 12.95 -4.51 2.90
N CYS A 310 12.64 -3.24 2.63
CA CYS A 310 12.72 -2.65 1.30
C CYS A 310 13.88 -1.67 1.30
N THR A 311 15.09 -2.12 0.94
CA THR A 311 16.30 -1.30 1.14
C THR A 311 16.22 0.05 0.41
N ILE A 312 16.90 1.07 0.93
CA ILE A 312 16.98 2.38 0.26
C ILE A 312 17.53 2.28 -1.18
N ALA A 313 18.33 1.26 -1.50
CA ALA A 313 18.78 0.99 -2.85
C ALA A 313 17.60 0.72 -3.82
N MET A 314 16.54 0.07 -3.35
CA MET A 314 15.32 -0.14 -4.14
C MET A 314 14.62 1.18 -4.44
N GLY A 315 14.42 2.03 -3.43
CA GLY A 315 13.78 3.34 -3.59
C GLY A 315 14.56 4.25 -4.54
N LYS A 316 15.90 4.32 -4.39
CA LYS A 316 16.80 5.06 -5.29
C LYS A 316 16.75 4.51 -6.72
N TYR A 317 16.81 3.19 -6.89
CA TYR A 317 16.71 2.57 -8.21
C TYR A 317 15.39 2.94 -8.91
N ILE A 318 14.25 2.81 -8.22
CA ILE A 318 12.93 3.16 -8.80
C ILE A 318 12.91 4.62 -9.25
N ALA A 319 13.38 5.54 -8.41
CA ALA A 319 13.42 6.97 -8.74
C ALA A 319 14.34 7.26 -9.94
N ASP A 320 15.51 6.61 -10.00
CA ASP A 320 16.49 6.81 -11.08
C ASP A 320 16.00 6.27 -12.43
N GLN A 321 15.12 5.26 -12.44
CA GLN A 321 14.58 4.72 -13.68
C GLN A 321 13.46 5.59 -14.28
N ILE A 322 12.70 6.31 -13.46
CA ILE A 322 11.50 7.02 -13.92
C ILE A 322 11.85 8.48 -14.23
N GLU A 323 11.66 8.90 -15.48
CA GLU A 323 11.96 10.26 -15.90
C GLU A 323 11.13 11.30 -15.13
N GLY A 324 11.81 12.27 -14.51
CA GLY A 324 11.17 13.32 -13.72
C GLY A 324 10.60 12.85 -12.38
N CYS A 325 10.98 11.67 -11.89
CA CYS A 325 10.53 11.19 -10.59
C CYS A 325 11.05 12.08 -9.45
N GLU A 326 10.13 12.58 -8.62
CA GLU A 326 10.49 13.26 -7.39
C GLU A 326 10.88 12.26 -6.30
N THR A 327 11.64 12.71 -5.30
CA THR A 327 12.04 11.87 -4.17
C THR A 327 11.82 12.57 -2.83
N CYS A 328 11.61 11.77 -1.80
CA CYS A 328 11.61 12.14 -0.40
C CYS A 328 12.21 10.99 0.40
N PHE A 329 13.51 11.09 0.67
CA PHE A 329 14.22 10.12 1.51
C PHE A 329 14.28 10.65 2.93
N VAL A 330 13.78 9.85 3.88
CA VAL A 330 13.62 10.26 5.28
C VAL A 330 14.72 9.60 6.12
N GLU A 331 15.65 10.43 6.62
CA GLU A 331 16.73 10.00 7.49
C GLU A 331 16.18 9.39 8.80
N ASN A 332 16.89 8.38 9.34
CA ASN A 332 16.57 7.68 10.59
C ASN A 332 15.22 6.95 10.63
N LEU A 333 14.47 6.92 9.52
CA LEU A 333 13.19 6.22 9.42
C LEU A 333 13.32 4.97 8.55
N GLY A 334 12.53 3.95 8.87
CA GLY A 334 12.52 2.67 8.17
C GLY A 334 11.30 2.52 7.27
N HIS A 335 10.56 1.42 7.46
CA HIS A 335 9.48 1.04 6.57
C HIS A 335 8.24 1.92 6.74
N LEU A 336 8.09 2.60 7.89
CA LEU A 336 6.85 3.27 8.31
C LEU A 336 6.66 4.71 7.81
N VAL A 337 7.38 5.13 6.77
CA VAL A 337 7.27 6.47 6.15
C VAL A 337 5.83 6.86 5.81
N TYR A 338 5.00 5.88 5.40
CA TYR A 338 3.58 6.09 5.11
C TYR A 338 2.85 6.83 6.24
N PHE A 339 3.17 6.51 7.49
CA PHE A 339 2.48 7.07 8.65
C PHE A 339 3.01 8.44 9.05
N THR A 340 4.30 8.70 8.84
CA THR A 340 4.89 9.99 9.22
C THR A 340 4.67 11.06 8.16
N ALA A 341 4.69 10.68 6.88
CA ALA A 341 4.58 11.59 5.73
C ALA A 341 3.14 11.65 5.17
N TRP A 342 2.14 11.17 5.93
CA TRP A 342 0.76 11.04 5.46
C TRP A 342 0.20 12.33 4.87
N ASN A 343 0.37 13.45 5.56
CA ASN A 343 -0.20 14.72 5.11
C ASN A 343 0.52 15.23 3.84
N GLU A 344 1.85 15.10 3.78
CA GLU A 344 2.67 15.49 2.63
C GLU A 344 2.38 14.63 1.40
N ILE A 345 2.10 13.33 1.59
CA ILE A 345 1.69 12.42 0.53
C ILE A 345 0.32 12.85 -0.03
N ILE A 346 -0.66 13.11 0.84
CA ILE A 346 -1.99 13.55 0.41
C ILE A 346 -1.92 14.91 -0.31
N ASP A 347 -1.17 15.87 0.24
CA ASP A 347 -0.94 17.18 -0.38
C ASP A 347 -0.32 17.03 -1.77
N TRP A 348 0.71 16.19 -1.90
CA TRP A 348 1.33 15.94 -3.20
C TRP A 348 0.37 15.25 -4.17
N CYS A 349 -0.43 14.28 -3.71
CA CYS A 349 -1.42 13.63 -4.55
C CYS A 349 -2.41 14.64 -5.13
N ILE A 350 -2.93 15.59 -4.34
CA ILE A 350 -3.98 16.51 -4.80
C ILE A 350 -3.47 17.81 -5.46
N ALA A 351 -2.20 18.15 -5.28
CA ALA A 351 -1.63 19.37 -5.87
C ALA A 351 -1.72 19.39 -7.41
N ASP A 352 -2.08 20.53 -8.00
CA ASP A 352 -2.14 20.76 -9.45
C ASP A 352 -2.98 19.74 -10.25
N GLN A 353 -4.00 19.14 -9.59
CA GLN A 353 -4.94 18.24 -10.23
C GLN A 353 -6.10 18.96 -10.91
#